data_AF-A0A0Q8F5I1-F1
#
_entry.id   AF-A0A0Q8F5I1-F1
#
_cell.length_a   1.000
_cell.length_b   1.000
_cell.length_c   1.000
_cell.angle_alpha   90.00
_cell.angle_beta   90.00
_cell.angle_gamma   90.00
#
_symmetry.space_group_name_H-M   'P 1'
#
loop_
_entity.id
_entity.type
_entity.pdbx_description
1 polymer ?
#
loop_
_entity_poly.entity_id
_entity_poly.type
_entity_poly.pdbx_seq_one_letter_code
_entity_poly.pdbx_strand_id
1 'polypeptide(L)'
;MNTSSQRALVLTLVAALLVLTRLHLPTTFGHIGPLPDASWAAFFIGGYYLRGWSRWAFPLFMAAAVVVDYLVISGQGINFWTHYCVSPAYWFLLPAYGAMWAGGALLRRYQTANHGRTLALLVGSLLASVTVCHLLSQGSFYWLSPVVSEPTFAGWWKNFSDWYVPYLRVAAIYVGLAVIVHVLVEQVVRLARPHGRTVD
;
A
#
# COMPACT_ATOMS: atom_id res chain seq x y z
N MET A 1 -25.38 -6.49 5.56
CA MET A 1 -24.49 -6.84 4.43
C MET A 1 -23.62 -8.02 4.85
N ASN A 2 -23.50 -9.06 4.02
CA ASN A 2 -22.65 -10.21 4.31
C ASN A 2 -21.17 -9.76 4.36
N THR A 3 -20.37 -10.35 5.24
CA THR A 3 -18.95 -10.02 5.40
C THR A 3 -18.17 -10.23 4.08
N SER A 4 -18.61 -11.18 3.24
CA SER A 4 -18.05 -11.39 1.91
C SER A 4 -18.32 -10.24 0.94
N SER A 5 -19.53 -9.66 0.93
CA SER A 5 -19.86 -8.52 0.06
C SER A 5 -19.06 -7.27 0.44
N GLN A 6 -18.85 -7.05 1.75
CA GLN A 6 -17.99 -5.96 2.23
C GLN A 6 -16.53 -6.18 1.82
N ARG A 7 -16.01 -7.41 1.94
CA ARG A 7 -14.65 -7.75 1.49
C ARG A 7 -14.47 -7.58 -0.01
N ALA A 8 -15.46 -7.97 -0.82
CA ALA A 8 -15.44 -7.76 -2.26
C ALA A 8 -15.38 -6.26 -2.60
N LEU A 9 -16.22 -5.45 -1.95
CA LEU A 9 -16.20 -3.99 -2.14
C LEU A 9 -14.82 -3.40 -1.77
N VAL A 10 -14.26 -3.77 -0.62
CA VAL A 10 -12.93 -3.30 -0.21
C VAL A 10 -11.85 -3.75 -1.20
N LEU A 11 -11.90 -5.00 -1.67
CA LEU A 11 -10.99 -5.50 -2.68
C LEU A 11 -11.05 -4.63 -3.93
N THR A 12 -12.23 -4.35 -4.47
CA THR A 12 -12.41 -3.53 -5.65
C THR A 12 -11.89 -2.11 -5.45
N LEU A 13 -12.24 -1.46 -4.33
CA LEU A 13 -11.83 -0.09 -4.04
C LEU A 13 -10.31 0.05 -3.88
N VAL A 14 -9.68 -0.88 -3.16
CA VAL A 14 -8.25 -0.82 -2.89
C VAL A 14 -7.45 -1.24 -4.14
N ALA A 15 -7.94 -2.20 -4.93
CA ALA A 15 -7.35 -2.53 -6.23
C ALA A 15 -7.45 -1.35 -7.21
N ALA A 16 -8.60 -0.66 -7.26
CA ALA A 16 -8.76 0.54 -8.07
C ALA A 16 -7.81 1.66 -7.61
N LEU A 17 -7.65 1.89 -6.31
CA LEU A 17 -6.68 2.85 -5.77
C LEU A 17 -5.24 2.53 -6.23
N LEU A 18 -4.83 1.26 -6.13
CA LEU A 18 -3.52 0.81 -6.60
C LEU A 18 -3.35 1.08 -8.10
N VAL A 19 -4.30 0.64 -8.93
CA VAL A 19 -4.20 0.76 -10.38
C VAL A 19 -4.20 2.22 -10.82
N LEU A 20 -5.13 3.04 -10.31
CA LEU A 20 -5.30 4.43 -10.73
C LEU A 20 -4.10 5.31 -10.37
N THR A 21 -3.50 5.11 -9.19
CA THR A 21 -2.33 5.88 -8.76
C THR A 21 -1.04 5.40 -9.42
N ARG A 22 -0.93 4.11 -9.71
CA ARG A 22 0.27 3.50 -10.33
C ARG A 22 0.33 3.70 -11.85
N LEU A 23 -0.80 3.89 -12.51
CA LEU A 23 -0.83 4.26 -13.93
C LEU A 23 -0.28 5.68 -14.19
N HIS A 24 -0.03 6.48 -13.14
CA HIS A 24 0.46 7.86 -13.24
C HIS A 24 -0.34 8.72 -14.24
N LEU A 25 -1.68 8.56 -14.27
CA LEU A 25 -2.53 9.29 -15.22
C LEU A 25 -2.30 10.80 -15.08
N PRO A 26 -2.21 11.55 -16.21
CA PRO A 26 -2.29 12.99 -16.17
C PRO A 26 -3.60 13.38 -15.50
N THR A 27 -3.52 14.05 -14.36
CA THR A 27 -4.69 14.57 -13.66
C THR A 27 -5.36 15.60 -14.56
N THR A 28 -6.56 15.28 -15.04
CA THR A 28 -7.40 16.19 -15.84
C THR A 28 -7.88 17.40 -15.01
N PHE A 29 -7.60 17.44 -13.71
CA PHE A 29 -7.90 18.54 -12.80
C PHE A 29 -6.63 19.36 -12.53
N GLY A 30 -6.62 20.58 -13.06
CA GLY A 30 -5.48 21.51 -13.03
C GLY A 30 -4.83 21.72 -11.66
N HIS A 31 -3.53 22.01 -11.69
CA HIS A 31 -2.64 22.37 -10.57
C HIS A 31 -2.25 21.28 -9.56
N ILE A 32 -2.91 20.13 -9.55
CA ILE A 32 -2.48 18.99 -8.73
C ILE A 32 -1.64 18.10 -9.63
N GLY A 33 -0.33 17.99 -9.38
CA GLY A 33 0.56 17.08 -10.12
C GLY A 33 0.08 15.62 -10.07
N PRO A 34 0.78 14.69 -10.76
CA PRO A 34 0.40 13.28 -10.74
C PRO A 34 0.28 12.79 -9.28
N LEU A 35 -0.85 12.14 -8.98
CA LEU A 35 -1.10 11.59 -7.64
C LEU A 35 0.05 10.64 -7.26
N PRO A 36 0.60 10.74 -6.04
CA PRO A 36 1.61 9.80 -5.58
C PRO A 36 1.10 8.36 -5.64
N ASP A 37 1.96 7.42 -6.02
CA ASP A 37 1.64 5.99 -6.04
C ASP A 37 1.19 5.53 -4.63
N ALA A 38 0.01 4.92 -4.57
CA ALA A 38 -0.59 4.46 -3.31
C ALA A 38 -0.33 2.97 -3.05
N SER A 39 0.55 2.30 -3.80
CA SER A 39 0.71 0.85 -3.77
C SER A 39 1.06 0.35 -2.37
N TRP A 40 2.00 1.00 -1.68
CA TRP A 40 2.40 0.60 -0.32
C TRP A 40 1.21 0.64 0.65
N ALA A 41 0.44 1.72 0.61
CA ALA A 41 -0.78 1.85 1.40
C ALA A 41 -1.84 0.83 0.98
N ALA A 42 -2.03 0.59 -0.32
CA ALA A 42 -2.98 -0.38 -0.84
C ALA A 42 -2.67 -1.81 -0.35
N PHE A 43 -1.42 -2.24 -0.34
CA PHE A 43 -1.02 -3.54 0.21
C PHE A 43 -1.23 -3.59 1.73
N PHE A 44 -0.95 -2.52 2.47
CA PHE A 44 -1.21 -2.47 3.93
C PHE A 44 -2.70 -2.53 4.26
N ILE A 45 -3.52 -1.72 3.59
CA ILE A 45 -4.98 -1.68 3.74
C ILE A 45 -5.57 -3.03 3.32
N GLY A 46 -5.10 -3.61 2.22
CA GLY A 46 -5.45 -4.95 1.76
C GLY A 46 -5.15 -6.01 2.81
N GLY A 47 -3.95 -5.99 3.39
CA GLY A 47 -3.57 -6.87 4.50
C GLY A 47 -4.50 -6.78 5.70
N TYR A 48 -4.95 -5.57 6.05
CA TYR A 48 -5.87 -5.34 7.15
C TYR A 48 -7.28 -5.89 6.86
N TYR A 49 -7.92 -5.46 5.77
CA TYR A 49 -9.32 -5.82 5.50
C TYR A 49 -9.50 -7.20 4.85
N LEU A 50 -8.54 -7.63 4.04
CA LEU A 50 -8.60 -8.86 3.25
C LEU A 50 -7.77 -9.98 3.87
N ARG A 51 -7.42 -9.90 5.16
CA ARG A 51 -6.63 -10.92 5.88
C ARG A 51 -7.13 -12.35 5.63
N GLY A 52 -8.45 -12.57 5.64
CA GLY A 52 -9.07 -13.88 5.38
C GLY A 52 -8.99 -14.37 3.93
N TRP A 53 -8.71 -13.48 2.98
CA TRP A 53 -8.55 -13.75 1.55
C TRP A 53 -7.09 -13.61 1.08
N SER A 54 -6.13 -13.43 2.00
CA SER A 54 -4.73 -13.13 1.67
C SER A 54 -4.11 -14.06 0.62
N ARG A 55 -4.43 -15.36 0.67
CA ARG A 55 -3.85 -16.37 -0.25
C ARG A 55 -4.15 -16.12 -1.73
N TRP A 56 -5.19 -15.35 -2.05
CA TRP A 56 -5.56 -15.00 -3.43
C TRP A 56 -5.51 -13.49 -3.68
N ALA A 57 -5.90 -12.68 -2.68
CA ALA A 57 -5.94 -11.24 -2.82
C ALA A 57 -4.53 -10.63 -2.94
N PHE A 58 -3.54 -11.15 -2.21
CA PHE A 58 -2.16 -10.67 -2.33
C PHE A 58 -1.57 -10.95 -3.73
N PRO A 59 -1.61 -12.20 -4.26
CA PRO A 59 -1.18 -12.47 -5.63
C PRO A 59 -1.94 -11.64 -6.68
N LEU A 60 -3.25 -11.42 -6.49
CA LEU A 60 -4.03 -10.57 -7.39
C LEU A 60 -3.52 -9.13 -7.42
N PHE A 61 -3.19 -8.55 -6.27
CA PHE A 61 -2.64 -7.19 -6.18
C PHE A 61 -1.23 -7.12 -6.79
N MET A 62 -0.39 -8.14 -6.57
CA MET A 62 0.91 -8.26 -7.23
C MET A 62 0.77 -8.30 -8.74
N ALA A 63 -0.12 -9.15 -9.25
CA ALA A 63 -0.37 -9.28 -10.69
C ALA A 63 -0.88 -7.95 -11.27
N ALA A 64 -1.80 -7.26 -10.58
CA ALA A 64 -2.28 -5.95 -10.99
C ALA A 64 -1.14 -4.91 -11.05
N ALA A 65 -0.26 -4.87 -10.05
CA ALA A 65 0.89 -3.96 -10.05
C ALA A 65 1.84 -4.23 -11.23
N VAL A 66 2.18 -5.49 -11.49
CA VAL A 66 3.06 -5.87 -12.62
C VAL A 66 2.41 -5.58 -13.97
N VAL A 67 1.11 -5.84 -14.12
CA VAL A 67 0.37 -5.52 -15.35
C VAL A 67 0.37 -4.01 -15.60
N VAL A 68 0.14 -3.20 -14.56
CA VAL A 68 0.19 -1.74 -14.68
C VAL A 68 1.59 -1.29 -15.09
N ASP A 69 2.64 -1.80 -14.45
CA ASP A 69 4.03 -1.45 -14.80
C ASP A 69 4.34 -1.81 -16.26
N TYR A 70 3.90 -2.98 -16.72
CA TYR A 70 4.03 -3.40 -18.11
C TYR A 70 3.31 -2.47 -19.08
N LEU A 71 2.07 -2.08 -18.78
CA LEU A 71 1.27 -1.20 -19.62
C LEU A 71 1.86 0.21 -19.70
N VAL A 72 2.29 0.77 -18.56
CA VAL A 72 2.88 2.10 -18.51
C VAL A 72 4.20 2.14 -19.29
N ILE A 73 5.10 1.18 -19.06
CA ILE A 73 6.40 1.14 -19.72
C ILE A 73 6.24 0.87 -21.23
N SER A 74 5.42 -0.11 -21.60
CA SER A 74 5.20 -0.44 -23.02
C SER A 74 4.47 0.69 -23.75
N GLY A 75 3.56 1.40 -23.06
CA GLY A 75 2.86 2.57 -23.60
C GLY A 75 3.78 3.75 -23.91
N GLN A 76 4.97 3.81 -23.31
CA GLN A 76 6.01 4.79 -23.63
C GLN A 76 6.87 4.37 -24.84
N GLY A 77 6.58 3.21 -25.46
CA GLY A 77 7.38 2.66 -26.56
C GLY A 77 8.69 1.99 -26.11
N ILE A 78 8.86 1.75 -24.80
CA ILE A 78 10.05 1.12 -24.22
C ILE A 78 9.75 -0.36 -23.97
N ASN A 79 10.72 -1.24 -24.25
CA ASN A 79 10.56 -2.65 -23.90
C ASN A 79 10.67 -2.83 -22.38
N PHE A 80 9.64 -3.46 -21.77
CA PHE A 80 9.54 -3.72 -20.34
C PHE A 80 10.82 -4.29 -19.73
N TRP A 81 11.41 -5.30 -20.35
CA TRP A 81 12.60 -6.01 -19.84
C TRP A 81 13.89 -5.20 -19.93
N THR A 82 13.88 -4.09 -20.68
CA THR A 82 15.04 -3.21 -20.86
C THR A 82 14.90 -1.90 -20.10
N HIS A 83 13.75 -1.66 -19.46
CA HIS A 83 13.51 -0.44 -18.70
C HIS A 83 14.34 -0.44 -17.41
N TYR A 84 14.85 0.72 -17.01
CA TYR A 84 15.76 0.83 -15.86
C TYR A 84 15.13 0.39 -14.52
N CYS A 85 13.79 0.46 -14.39
CA CYS A 85 13.06 -0.06 -13.22
C CYS A 85 12.98 -1.59 -13.17
N VAL A 86 13.22 -2.28 -14.29
CA VAL A 86 13.07 -3.73 -14.44
C VAL A 86 14.46 -4.35 -14.47
N SER A 87 14.99 -4.64 -13.29
CA SER A 87 16.27 -5.31 -13.07
C SER A 87 16.08 -6.56 -12.20
N PRO A 88 17.14 -7.34 -11.87
CA PRO A 88 17.00 -8.46 -10.92
C PRO A 88 16.36 -8.05 -9.58
N ALA A 89 16.53 -6.78 -9.19
CA ALA A 89 15.88 -6.20 -8.00
C ALA A 89 14.35 -6.17 -8.06
N TYR A 90 13.74 -6.20 -9.25
CA TYR A 90 12.29 -6.14 -9.41
C TYR A 90 11.58 -7.29 -8.70
N TRP A 91 12.22 -8.46 -8.58
CA TRP A 91 11.71 -9.60 -7.82
C TRP A 91 11.56 -9.33 -6.31
N PHE A 92 12.33 -8.39 -5.75
CA PHE A 92 12.23 -7.99 -4.35
C PHE A 92 10.98 -7.17 -4.05
N LEU A 93 10.22 -6.73 -5.06
CA LEU A 93 8.90 -6.15 -4.85
C LEU A 93 7.94 -7.15 -4.18
N LEU A 94 8.09 -8.45 -4.45
CA LEU A 94 7.26 -9.48 -3.82
C LEU A 94 7.40 -9.50 -2.29
N PRO A 95 8.61 -9.69 -1.70
CA PRO A 95 8.77 -9.62 -0.25
C PRO A 95 8.56 -8.19 0.30
N ALA A 96 8.86 -7.13 -0.46
CA ALA A 96 8.62 -5.75 -0.03
C ALA A 96 7.12 -5.45 0.18
N TYR A 97 6.28 -5.77 -0.81
CA TYR A 97 4.83 -5.63 -0.69
C TYR A 97 4.23 -6.67 0.27
N GLY A 98 4.87 -7.84 0.38
CA GLY A 98 4.56 -8.84 1.42
C GLY A 98 4.71 -8.27 2.83
N ALA A 99 5.75 -7.47 3.09
CA ALA A 99 5.93 -6.79 4.38
C ALA A 99 4.82 -5.77 4.68
N MET A 100 4.36 -5.02 3.68
CA MET A 100 3.23 -4.10 3.82
C MET A 100 1.94 -4.86 4.15
N TRP A 101 1.66 -5.94 3.39
CA TRP A 101 0.49 -6.78 3.63
C TRP A 101 0.51 -7.44 5.01
N ALA A 102 1.68 -7.96 5.42
CA ALA A 102 1.86 -8.55 6.73
C ALA A 102 1.60 -7.54 7.87
N GLY A 103 2.05 -6.29 7.73
CA GLY A 103 1.79 -5.23 8.72
C GLY A 103 0.31 -4.94 8.93
N GLY A 104 -0.45 -4.83 7.83
CA GLY A 104 -1.90 -4.68 7.89
C GLY A 104 -2.60 -5.89 8.52
N ALA A 105 -2.20 -7.10 8.13
CA ALA A 105 -2.74 -8.33 8.67
C ALA A 105 -2.43 -8.51 10.17
N LEU A 106 -1.24 -8.09 10.60
CA LEU A 106 -0.81 -8.07 11.99
C LEU A 106 -1.67 -7.08 12.80
N LEU A 107 -1.84 -5.86 12.29
CA LEU A 107 -2.72 -4.87 12.91
C LEU A 107 -4.13 -5.43 13.08
N ARG A 108 -4.70 -6.06 12.04
CA ARG A 108 -6.03 -6.69 12.13
C ARG A 108 -6.10 -7.81 13.16
N ARG A 109 -5.01 -8.55 13.36
CA ARG A 109 -4.94 -9.65 14.31
C ARG A 109 -4.90 -9.18 15.76
N TYR A 110 -4.18 -8.09 16.03
CA TYR A 110 -3.85 -7.65 17.39
C TYR A 110 -4.58 -6.38 17.82
N GLN A 111 -5.39 -5.76 16.96
CA GLN A 111 -6.24 -4.63 17.34
C GLN A 111 -7.13 -5.00 18.53
N THR A 112 -7.37 -4.03 19.42
CA THR A 112 -8.18 -4.21 20.63
C THR A 112 -9.24 -3.12 20.70
N ALA A 113 -10.18 -3.24 21.65
CA ALA A 113 -11.16 -2.19 21.93
C ALA A 113 -10.51 -0.91 22.52
N ASN A 114 -9.27 -0.98 23.00
CA ASN A 114 -8.52 0.19 23.45
C ASN A 114 -7.98 0.96 22.24
N HIS A 115 -8.57 2.13 21.98
CA HIS A 115 -8.23 3.00 20.85
C HIS A 115 -6.76 3.45 20.87
N GLY A 116 -6.20 3.81 22.03
CA GLY A 116 -4.81 4.23 22.15
C GLY A 116 -3.83 3.11 21.80
N ARG A 117 -4.11 1.89 22.28
CA ARG A 117 -3.29 0.71 21.95
C ARG A 117 -3.41 0.36 20.47
N THR A 118 -4.59 0.43 19.88
CA THR A 118 -4.80 0.16 18.45
C THR A 118 -4.11 1.21 17.58
N LEU A 119 -4.11 2.49 17.99
CA LEU A 119 -3.36 3.55 17.30
C LEU A 119 -1.85 3.31 17.37
N ALA A 120 -1.32 2.95 18.55
CA ALA A 120 0.09 2.60 18.71
C ALA A 120 0.49 1.40 17.84
N LEU A 121 -0.37 0.37 17.76
CA LEU A 121 -0.17 -0.78 16.88
C LEU A 121 -0.20 -0.39 15.40
N LEU A 122 -1.10 0.51 14.99
CA LEU A 122 -1.18 1.01 13.61
C LEU A 122 0.09 1.77 13.23
N VAL A 123 0.53 2.70 14.06
CA VAL A 123 1.74 3.49 13.82
C VAL A 123 2.97 2.59 13.79
N GLY A 124 3.11 1.71 14.79
CA GLY A 124 4.24 0.79 14.89
C GLY A 124 4.30 -0.20 13.73
N SER A 125 3.17 -0.80 13.33
CA SER A 125 3.13 -1.74 12.20
C SER A 125 3.38 -1.05 10.86
N LEU A 126 2.83 0.16 10.66
CA LEU A 126 3.07 0.91 9.44
C LEU A 126 4.54 1.33 9.31
N LEU A 127 5.14 1.87 10.37
CA LEU A 127 6.56 2.23 10.39
C LEU A 127 7.45 1.03 10.12
N ALA A 128 7.22 -0.09 10.81
CA ALA A 128 8.00 -1.31 10.59
C ALA A 128 7.85 -1.83 9.16
N SER A 129 6.62 -1.90 8.64
CA SER A 129 6.36 -2.36 7.27
C SER A 129 7.00 -1.45 6.22
N VAL A 130 6.88 -0.13 6.36
CA VAL A 130 7.52 0.83 5.45
C VAL A 130 9.03 0.68 5.47
N THR A 131 9.65 0.56 6.65
CA THR A 131 11.10 0.35 6.76
C THR A 131 11.54 -0.93 6.06
N VAL A 132 10.87 -2.06 6.30
CA VAL A 132 11.21 -3.32 5.65
C VAL A 132 10.95 -3.24 4.14
N CYS A 133 9.84 -2.64 3.72
CA CYS A 133 9.49 -2.45 2.31
C CYS A 133 10.55 -1.61 1.59
N HIS A 134 10.98 -0.50 2.19
CA HIS A 134 12.00 0.39 1.64
C HIS A 134 13.37 -0.30 1.58
N LEU A 135 13.77 -1.00 2.64
CA LEU A 135 15.02 -1.77 2.67
C LEU A 135 15.06 -2.82 1.56
N LEU A 136 13.97 -3.56 1.35
CA LEU A 136 13.91 -4.61 0.34
C LEU A 136 13.82 -4.05 -1.08
N SER A 137 12.98 -3.05 -1.32
CA SER A 137 12.79 -2.49 -2.66
C SER A 137 13.94 -1.57 -3.07
N GLN A 138 14.20 -0.49 -2.32
CA GLN A 138 15.26 0.45 -2.64
C GLN A 138 16.64 -0.18 -2.47
N GLY A 139 16.84 -0.98 -1.42
CA GLY A 139 18.12 -1.62 -1.15
C GLY A 139 18.49 -2.60 -2.25
N SER A 140 17.60 -3.53 -2.61
CA SER A 140 17.88 -4.43 -3.73
C SER A 140 18.10 -3.68 -5.03
N PHE A 141 17.35 -2.60 -5.31
CA PHE A 141 17.56 -1.78 -6.50
C PHE A 141 18.95 -1.13 -6.51
N TYR A 142 19.38 -0.54 -5.40
CA TYR A 142 20.69 0.11 -5.31
C TYR A 142 21.85 -0.86 -5.54
N TRP A 143 21.76 -2.08 -5.01
CA TRP A 143 22.85 -3.05 -5.04
C TRP A 143 22.83 -4.01 -6.24
N LEU A 144 21.66 -4.31 -6.81
CA LEU A 144 21.50 -5.32 -7.87
C LEU A 144 21.13 -4.73 -9.24
N SER A 145 20.71 -3.46 -9.30
CA SER A 145 20.38 -2.81 -10.57
C SER A 145 21.64 -2.29 -11.27
N PRO A 146 21.77 -2.43 -12.61
CA PRO A 146 22.88 -1.85 -13.36
C PRO A 146 22.86 -0.30 -13.39
N VAL A 147 21.79 0.32 -12.88
CA VAL A 147 21.64 1.79 -12.84
C VAL A 147 22.69 2.46 -11.94
N VAL A 148 23.11 1.78 -10.87
CA VAL A 148 24.18 2.27 -9.98
C VAL A 148 25.46 1.54 -10.37
N SER A 149 26.32 2.20 -11.13
CA SER A 149 27.56 1.59 -11.65
C SER A 149 28.56 1.21 -10.54
N GLU A 150 28.64 2.02 -9.49
CA GLU A 150 29.59 1.85 -8.39
C GLU A 150 28.88 1.98 -7.03
N PRO A 151 28.16 0.94 -6.58
CA PRO A 151 27.41 1.00 -5.33
C PRO A 151 28.36 1.06 -4.13
N THR A 152 28.14 2.05 -3.26
CA THR A 152 28.86 2.19 -1.99
C THR A 152 27.89 2.23 -0.83
N PHE A 153 28.33 1.82 0.37
CA PHE A 153 27.47 1.88 1.55
C PHE A 153 27.04 3.31 1.89
N ALA A 154 27.96 4.28 1.77
CA ALA A 154 27.64 5.69 2.02
C ALA A 154 26.63 6.25 1.01
N GLY A 155 26.78 5.92 -0.27
CA GLY A 155 25.83 6.30 -1.32
C GLY A 155 24.46 5.64 -1.13
N TRP A 156 24.44 4.37 -0.75
CA TRP A 156 23.21 3.65 -0.41
C TRP A 156 22.48 4.33 0.74
N TRP A 157 23.19 4.61 1.85
CA TRP A 157 22.60 5.21 3.05
C TRP A 157 22.04 6.61 2.78
N LYS A 158 22.77 7.41 2.00
CA LYS A 158 22.28 8.72 1.55
C LYS A 158 21.00 8.56 0.72
N ASN A 159 21.01 7.72 -0.31
CA ASN A 159 19.84 7.52 -1.16
C ASN A 159 18.65 6.94 -0.36
N PHE A 160 18.92 6.00 0.54
CA PHE A 160 17.91 5.39 1.41
C PHE A 160 17.22 6.46 2.26
N SER A 161 17.99 7.30 2.94
CA SER A 161 17.48 8.35 3.83
C SER A 161 16.78 9.49 3.07
N ASP A 162 17.29 9.89 1.90
CA ASP A 162 16.66 10.90 1.04
C ASP A 162 15.23 10.48 0.64
N TRP A 163 15.02 9.19 0.36
CA TRP A 163 13.72 8.67 -0.11
C TRP A 163 12.83 8.10 1.01
N TYR A 164 13.37 7.74 2.16
CA TYR A 164 12.58 7.08 3.21
C TYR A 164 11.40 7.92 3.70
N VAL A 165 11.64 9.20 4.05
CA VAL A 165 10.61 10.09 4.60
C VAL A 165 9.51 10.41 3.57
N PRO A 166 9.82 10.77 2.31
CA PRO A 166 8.80 10.93 1.27
C PRO A 166 7.88 9.71 1.12
N TYR A 167 8.43 8.50 1.02
CA TYR A 167 7.65 7.28 0.87
C TYR A 167 6.81 6.96 2.11
N LEU A 168 7.38 7.11 3.30
CA LEU A 168 6.65 6.97 4.56
C LEU A 168 5.48 7.96 4.64
N ARG A 169 5.70 9.22 4.25
CA ARG A 169 4.66 10.26 4.26
C ARG A 169 3.50 9.88 3.35
N VAL A 170 3.77 9.45 2.12
CA VAL A 170 2.72 9.03 1.16
C VAL A 170 1.91 7.85 1.73
N ALA A 171 2.61 6.82 2.21
CA ALA A 171 1.94 5.66 2.82
C ALA A 171 1.07 6.07 4.03
N ALA A 172 1.59 6.93 4.91
CA ALA A 172 0.87 7.43 6.08
C ALA A 172 -0.36 8.26 5.71
N ILE A 173 -0.28 9.10 4.68
CA ILE A 173 -1.43 9.90 4.21
C ILE A 173 -2.55 8.98 3.73
N TYR A 174 -2.28 8.04 2.82
CA TYR A 174 -3.31 7.14 2.29
C TYR A 174 -3.89 6.22 3.36
N VAL A 175 -3.06 5.68 4.26
CA VAL A 175 -3.55 4.86 5.39
C VAL A 175 -4.36 5.71 6.36
N GLY A 176 -3.93 6.94 6.66
CA GLY A 176 -4.67 7.88 7.50
C GLY A 176 -6.04 8.24 6.93
N LEU A 177 -6.13 8.50 5.63
CA LEU A 177 -7.40 8.70 4.93
C LEU A 177 -8.30 7.47 5.03
N ALA A 178 -7.75 6.27 4.86
CA ALA A 178 -8.50 5.03 5.02
C ALA A 178 -9.03 4.84 6.46
N VAL A 179 -8.27 5.26 7.48
CA VAL A 179 -8.70 5.25 8.88
C VAL A 179 -9.83 6.26 9.11
N ILE A 180 -9.73 7.48 8.57
CA ILE A 180 -10.78 8.49 8.68
C ILE A 180 -12.09 7.94 8.07
N VAL A 181 -12.03 7.39 6.86
CA VAL A 181 -13.19 6.77 6.20
C VAL A 181 -13.75 5.62 7.03
N HIS A 182 -12.88 4.76 7.58
CA HIS A 182 -13.30 3.66 8.45
C HIS A 182 -14.10 4.16 9.67
N VAL A 183 -13.55 5.14 10.40
CA VAL A 183 -14.20 5.70 11.59
C VAL A 183 -15.52 6.36 11.21
N LEU A 184 -15.58 7.15 10.13
CA LEU A 184 -16.81 7.79 9.68
C LEU A 184 -17.91 6.76 9.37
N VAL A 185 -17.58 5.69 8.65
CA VAL A 185 -18.52 4.61 8.36
C VAL A 185 -18.98 3.92 9.64
N GLU A 186 -18.09 3.66 10.59
CA GLU A 186 -18.47 3.08 11.89
C GLU A 186 -19.40 4.01 12.68
N GLN A 187 -19.16 5.33 12.68
CA GLN A 187 -20.03 6.29 13.36
C GLN A 187 -21.42 6.35 12.71
N VAL A 188 -21.49 6.44 11.38
CA VAL A 188 -22.77 6.45 10.64
C VAL A 188 -23.57 5.17 10.92
N VAL A 189 -22.91 4.00 10.89
CA VAL A 189 -23.58 2.73 11.19
C VAL A 189 -24.06 2.65 12.64
N ARG A 190 -23.32 3.21 13.60
CA ARG A 190 -23.75 3.29 15.00
C ARG A 190 -24.97 4.20 15.17
N LEU A 191 -24.95 5.38 14.56
CA LEU A 191 -26.05 6.35 14.63
C LEU A 191 -27.31 5.88 13.91
N ALA A 192 -27.17 5.10 12.84
CA ALA A 192 -28.29 4.56 12.06
C ALA A 192 -28.97 3.33 12.70
N ARG A 193 -28.42 2.75 13.78
CA ARG A 193 -29.09 1.67 14.51
C ARG A 193 -30.29 2.25 15.26
N PRO A 194 -31.53 1.78 15.02
CA PRO A 194 -32.69 2.23 15.76
C PRO A 194 -32.45 2.01 17.26
N HIS A 195 -32.62 3.05 18.08
CA HIS A 195 -32.80 2.87 19.51
C HIS A 195 -34.03 1.98 19.67
N GLY A 196 -33.83 0.74 20.13
CA GLY A 196 -34.95 -0.12 20.50
C GLY A 196 -35.78 0.64 21.53
N ARG A 197 -37.00 1.01 21.15
CA ARG A 197 -38.03 1.42 22.10
C ARG A 197 -38.21 0.23 23.04
N THR A 198 -37.65 0.31 24.24
CA THR A 198 -38.19 -0.40 25.40
C THR A 198 -39.55 0.24 25.66
N VAL A 199 -40.59 -0.37 25.12
CA VAL A 199 -41.96 -0.15 25.58
C VAL A 199 -42.16 -1.15 26.70
N ASP A 200 -42.06 -0.65 27.93
CA ASP A 200 -42.57 -1.31 29.12
C ASP A 200 -44.11 -1.37 29.07
#